data_AF-R0E946-F1
#
_entry.id   AF-R0E946-F1
#
_cell.length_a   1.000
_cell.length_b   1.000
_cell.length_c   1.000
_cell.angle_alpha   90.00
_cell.angle_beta   90.00
_cell.angle_gamma   90.00
#
_symmetry.space_group_name_H-M   'P 1'
#
loop_
_entity.id
_entity.type
_entity.pdbx_description
1 polymer ?
#
loop_
_entity_poly.entity_id
_entity_poly.type
_entity_poly.pdbx_seq_one_letter_code
_entity_poly.pdbx_strand_id
1 'polypeptide(L)'
;MPLPPRLLKGARREYSIDRLVSMTPMDETMPGERRLLGLVLPPWQRREVWSVDQKCRFVEGLFLGLGSGYYVTNGLEWNRDGTVAPMAGWLLDGQQRISALRDFIGGALTVFDDVTFASLSKVEAVRFMREPFPCFELEYTNDEDALKELYNRLNFGGTPHTPEQLAL
;
A
#
# COMPACT_ATOMS: atom_id res chain seq x y z
N MET A 1 22.06 -26.26 9.70
CA MET A 1 20.79 -25.97 8.99
C MET A 1 21.07 -24.82 8.03
N PRO A 2 20.78 -24.94 6.72
CA PRO A 2 21.00 -23.85 5.78
C PRO A 2 20.02 -22.69 6.07
N LEU A 3 20.44 -21.46 5.77
CA LEU A 3 19.56 -20.30 5.84
C LEU A 3 18.42 -20.45 4.82
N PRO A 4 17.17 -20.08 5.17
CA PRO A 4 16.06 -20.13 4.23
C PRO A 4 16.26 -19.11 3.08
N PRO A 5 15.64 -19.35 1.91
CA PRO A 5 15.68 -18.40 0.81
C PRO A 5 14.98 -17.08 1.18
N ARG A 6 15.28 -16.01 0.44
CA ARG A 6 14.57 -14.74 0.57
C ARG A 6 13.08 -14.93 0.24
N LEU A 7 12.22 -14.29 1.04
CA LEU A 7 10.77 -14.35 0.88
C LEU A 7 10.29 -13.47 -0.28
N LEU A 8 10.79 -12.23 -0.36
CA LEU A 8 10.46 -11.32 -1.45
C LEU A 8 11.25 -11.70 -2.70
N LYS A 9 10.56 -12.25 -3.70
CA LYS A 9 11.08 -12.55 -5.04
C LYS A 9 10.25 -11.77 -6.05
N GLY A 10 10.91 -11.04 -6.94
CA GLY A 10 10.26 -10.13 -7.89
C GLY A 10 11.08 -8.88 -8.14
N ALA A 11 10.40 -7.82 -8.58
CA ALA A 11 11.01 -6.57 -9.00
C ALA A 11 10.88 -5.47 -7.94
N ARG A 12 11.95 -4.70 -7.76
CA ARG A 12 11.88 -3.42 -7.06
C ARG A 12 11.62 -2.32 -8.06
N ARG A 13 10.64 -1.48 -7.76
CA ARG A 13 10.31 -0.30 -8.55
C ARG A 13 10.26 0.92 -7.66
N GLU A 14 10.43 2.07 -8.29
CA GLU A 14 10.24 3.35 -7.65
C GLU A 14 9.20 4.12 -8.45
N TYR A 15 8.04 4.34 -7.82
CA TYR A 15 6.95 5.12 -8.38
C TYR A 15 6.83 6.42 -7.63
N SER A 16 6.34 7.48 -8.27
CA SER A 16 5.93 8.68 -7.54
C SER A 16 4.57 8.48 -6.88
N ILE A 17 4.26 9.30 -5.87
CA ILE A 17 2.90 9.39 -5.30
C ILE A 17 1.87 9.67 -6.41
N ASP A 18 2.19 10.55 -7.36
CA ASP A 18 1.37 10.83 -8.55
C ASP A 18 0.97 9.57 -9.32
N ARG A 19 1.94 8.68 -9.57
CA ARG A 19 1.69 7.44 -10.30
C ARG A 19 0.75 6.52 -9.52
N LEU A 20 0.91 6.46 -8.19
CA LEU A 20 0.07 5.63 -7.32
C LEU A 20 -1.39 6.13 -7.29
N VAL A 21 -1.60 7.44 -7.18
CA VAL A 21 -2.96 8.00 -7.11
C VAL A 21 -3.67 8.06 -8.46
N SER A 22 -2.91 8.22 -9.55
CA SER A 22 -3.43 8.31 -10.91
C SER A 22 -3.55 6.95 -11.59
N MET A 23 -3.28 5.87 -10.87
CA MET A 23 -3.38 4.51 -11.40
C MET A 23 -4.85 4.16 -11.68
N THR A 24 -5.09 3.57 -12.86
CA THR A 24 -6.40 2.98 -13.17
C THR A 24 -6.72 1.92 -12.11
N PRO A 25 -7.89 1.98 -11.46
CA PRO A 25 -8.28 0.98 -10.50
C PRO A 25 -8.27 -0.41 -11.09
N MET A 26 -7.58 -1.32 -10.43
CA MET A 26 -7.65 -2.74 -10.75
C MET A 26 -9.04 -3.29 -10.43
N ASP A 27 -9.45 -4.28 -11.21
CA ASP A 27 -10.70 -4.99 -10.97
C ASP A 27 -10.58 -5.90 -9.75
N GLU A 28 -11.70 -6.02 -9.02
CA GLU A 28 -11.83 -7.02 -7.98
C GLU A 28 -12.07 -8.36 -8.66
N THR A 29 -11.25 -9.34 -8.31
CA THR A 29 -11.25 -10.68 -8.89
C THR A 29 -11.88 -11.71 -7.95
N MET A 30 -11.96 -11.39 -6.65
CA MET A 30 -12.47 -12.29 -5.63
C MET A 30 -13.46 -11.62 -4.68
N PRO A 31 -14.45 -12.37 -4.12
CA PRO A 31 -15.40 -11.82 -3.17
C PRO A 31 -14.75 -11.25 -1.90
N GLY A 32 -15.22 -10.08 -1.45
CA GLY A 32 -14.77 -9.45 -0.20
C GLY A 32 -13.47 -8.66 -0.31
N GLU A 33 -12.86 -8.61 -1.50
CA GLU A 33 -11.77 -7.70 -1.79
C GLU A 33 -12.19 -6.23 -1.56
N ARG A 34 -11.19 -5.38 -1.32
CA ARG A 34 -11.42 -3.96 -1.05
C ARG A 34 -10.47 -3.13 -1.89
N ARG A 35 -10.89 -1.94 -2.30
CA ARG A 35 -10.04 -1.00 -3.01
C ARG A 35 -9.39 0.02 -2.08
N LEU A 36 -8.17 0.42 -2.43
CA LEU A 36 -7.49 1.58 -1.88
C LEU A 36 -6.78 2.29 -3.03
N LEU A 37 -7.33 3.42 -3.45
CA LEU A 37 -6.94 4.09 -4.70
C LEU A 37 -7.03 3.10 -5.87
N GLY A 38 -5.97 2.95 -6.67
CA GLY A 38 -5.93 2.01 -7.77
C GLY A 38 -5.66 0.55 -7.38
N LEU A 39 -5.37 0.26 -6.12
CA LEU A 39 -4.93 -1.06 -5.63
C LEU A 39 -6.08 -1.86 -5.02
N VAL A 40 -5.92 -3.18 -5.02
CA VAL A 40 -6.86 -4.14 -4.40
C VAL A 40 -6.20 -4.79 -3.18
N LEU A 41 -6.97 -4.94 -2.10
CA LEU A 41 -6.55 -5.60 -0.87
C LEU A 41 -7.21 -6.98 -0.75
N PRO A 42 -6.48 -7.97 -0.23
CA PRO A 42 -7.04 -9.27 0.12
C PRO A 42 -8.22 -9.14 1.10
N PRO A 43 -9.23 -10.04 1.02
CA PRO A 43 -10.42 -9.98 1.90
C PRO A 43 -10.08 -10.19 3.38
N TRP A 44 -9.06 -10.98 3.69
CA TRP A 44 -8.59 -11.28 5.05
C TRP A 44 -7.67 -10.19 5.62
N GLN A 45 -7.21 -9.24 4.81
CA GLN A 45 -6.33 -8.19 5.30
C GLN A 45 -7.09 -7.24 6.24
N ARG A 46 -6.45 -6.88 7.37
CA ARG A 46 -7.02 -6.00 8.39
C ARG A 46 -7.49 -4.64 7.83
N ARG A 47 -8.37 -3.98 8.58
CA ARG A 47 -8.83 -2.62 8.26
C ARG A 47 -7.74 -1.57 8.50
N GLU A 48 -8.01 -0.33 8.11
CA GLU A 48 -7.16 0.79 8.50
C GLU A 48 -7.19 0.96 10.01
N VAL A 49 -6.02 1.07 10.63
CA VAL A 49 -5.85 1.13 12.09
C VAL A 49 -4.95 2.27 12.53
N TRP A 50 -4.26 2.97 11.61
CA TRP A 50 -3.54 4.17 11.98
C TRP A 50 -4.50 5.25 12.47
N SER A 51 -4.19 5.82 13.64
CA SER A 51 -4.86 7.01 14.13
C SER A 51 -4.62 8.20 13.21
N VAL A 52 -5.43 9.25 13.36
CA VAL A 52 -5.22 10.53 12.64
C VAL A 52 -3.79 11.04 12.85
N ASP A 53 -3.30 11.05 14.10
CA ASP A 53 -1.93 11.48 14.41
C ASP A 53 -0.86 10.66 13.68
N GLN A 54 -1.05 9.35 13.54
CA GLN A 54 -0.11 8.50 12.80
C GLN A 54 -0.13 8.83 11.30
N LYS A 55 -1.32 9.07 10.73
CA LYS A 55 -1.47 9.51 9.35
C LYS A 55 -0.81 10.88 9.13
N CYS A 56 -1.04 11.85 10.03
CA CYS A 56 -0.42 13.18 9.97
C CYS A 56 1.10 13.07 10.00
N ARG A 57 1.67 12.40 11.00
CA ARG A 57 3.14 12.25 11.12
C ARG A 57 3.78 11.62 9.90
N PHE A 58 3.11 10.64 9.27
CA PHE A 58 3.60 10.04 8.04
C PHE A 58 3.64 11.06 6.90
N VAL A 59 2.55 11.81 6.67
CA VAL A 59 2.47 12.81 5.60
C VAL A 59 3.42 13.99 5.85
N GLU A 60 3.52 14.46 7.08
CA GLU A 60 4.50 15.47 7.51
C GLU A 60 5.93 15.00 7.23
N GLY A 61 6.22 13.73 7.52
CA GLY A 61 7.51 13.12 7.22
C GLY A 61 7.88 13.17 5.73
N LEU A 62 6.91 13.08 4.82
CA LEU A 62 7.15 13.23 3.38
C LEU A 62 7.58 14.67 3.03
N PHE A 63 6.88 15.67 3.56
CA PHE A 63 7.29 17.08 3.39
C PHE A 63 8.68 17.37 3.95
N LEU A 64 9.03 16.70 5.05
CA LEU A 64 10.32 16.82 5.72
C LEU A 64 11.43 15.95 5.10
N GLY A 65 11.13 15.15 4.07
CA GLY A 65 12.12 14.32 3.38
C GLY A 65 12.56 13.07 4.15
N LEU A 66 11.75 12.59 5.10
CA LEU A 66 12.03 11.38 5.89
C LEU A 66 11.76 10.08 5.10
N GLY A 67 11.13 10.19 3.92
CA GLY A 67 10.83 9.10 3.03
C GLY A 67 9.50 8.39 3.31
N SER A 68 9.01 7.68 2.30
CA SER A 68 7.72 6.97 2.29
C SER A 68 7.80 5.51 2.77
N GLY A 69 9.02 5.00 2.94
CA GLY A 69 9.29 3.56 3.08
C GLY A 69 9.05 2.84 1.75
N TYR A 70 8.42 1.67 1.79
CA TYR A 70 8.00 0.93 0.59
C TYR A 70 6.66 0.21 0.79
N TYR A 71 5.95 -0.09 -0.29
CA TYR A 71 4.79 -0.99 -0.25
C TYR A 71 5.08 -2.28 -1.02
N VAL A 72 4.27 -3.32 -0.81
CA VAL A 72 4.47 -4.64 -1.42
C VAL A 72 3.19 -5.10 -2.08
N THR A 73 3.27 -5.55 -3.32
CA THR A 73 2.14 -6.17 -4.04
C THR A 73 2.46 -7.58 -4.50
N ASN A 74 1.44 -8.44 -4.62
CA ASN A 74 1.55 -9.64 -5.45
C ASN A 74 1.81 -9.25 -6.91
N GLY A 75 2.37 -10.17 -7.69
CA GLY A 75 2.60 -9.94 -9.12
C GLY A 75 1.31 -9.68 -9.89
N LEU A 76 1.40 -8.90 -10.97
CA LEU A 76 0.31 -8.78 -11.94
C LEU A 76 0.34 -9.97 -12.89
N GLU A 77 -0.82 -10.59 -13.11
CA GLU A 77 -1.00 -11.71 -14.02
C GLU A 77 -2.38 -11.64 -14.67
N TRP A 78 -2.48 -12.12 -15.90
CA TRP A 78 -3.71 -12.13 -16.69
C TRP A 78 -4.04 -13.54 -17.15
N ASN A 79 -5.33 -13.86 -17.11
CA ASN A 79 -5.86 -15.05 -17.75
C ASN A 79 -5.75 -14.94 -19.28
N ARG A 80 -5.88 -16.07 -19.97
CA ARG A 80 -5.80 -16.11 -21.45
C ARG A 80 -6.87 -15.29 -22.15
N ASP A 81 -8.00 -15.05 -21.49
CA ASP A 81 -9.11 -14.23 -21.99
C ASP A 81 -8.90 -12.72 -21.75
N GLY A 82 -7.76 -12.32 -21.17
CA GLY A 82 -7.41 -10.94 -20.88
C GLY A 82 -7.97 -10.41 -19.56
N THR A 83 -8.70 -11.23 -18.79
CA THR A 83 -9.13 -10.85 -17.44
C THR A 83 -7.96 -10.92 -16.46
N VAL A 84 -8.01 -10.12 -15.39
CA VAL A 84 -6.99 -10.15 -14.33
C VAL A 84 -7.09 -11.48 -13.57
N ALA A 85 -5.96 -12.14 -13.34
CA ALA A 85 -5.94 -13.40 -12.59
C ALA A 85 -6.28 -13.17 -11.10
N PRO A 86 -6.91 -14.14 -10.42
CA PRO A 86 -7.19 -14.02 -8.99
C PRO A 86 -5.94 -13.66 -8.18
N MET A 87 -6.08 -12.76 -7.20
CA MET A 87 -4.98 -12.29 -6.34
C MET A 87 -3.88 -11.46 -7.02
N ALA A 88 -3.96 -11.23 -8.33
CA ALA A 88 -2.98 -10.43 -9.03
C ALA A 88 -2.97 -8.99 -8.53
N GLY A 89 -1.79 -8.45 -8.24
CA GLY A 89 -1.63 -7.07 -7.78
C GLY A 89 -2.11 -6.79 -6.35
N TRP A 90 -2.48 -7.80 -5.56
CA TRP A 90 -2.90 -7.62 -4.17
C TRP A 90 -1.87 -6.85 -3.34
N LEU A 91 -2.30 -5.79 -2.67
CA LEU A 91 -1.48 -4.99 -1.76
C LEU A 91 -1.30 -5.72 -0.42
N LEU A 92 -0.09 -6.23 -0.15
CA LEU A 92 0.25 -7.01 1.04
C LEU A 92 0.89 -6.17 2.17
N ASP A 93 1.52 -5.05 1.84
CA ASP A 93 2.02 -4.09 2.83
C ASP A 93 1.92 -2.67 2.29
N GLY A 94 1.76 -1.69 3.16
CA GLY A 94 1.67 -0.26 2.81
C GLY A 94 0.28 0.35 2.96
N GLN A 95 -0.76 -0.45 3.25
CA GLN A 95 -2.16 0.01 3.38
C GLN A 95 -2.30 1.29 4.22
N GLN A 96 -1.66 1.34 5.40
CA GLN A 96 -1.84 2.47 6.31
C GLN A 96 -1.22 3.76 5.74
N ARG A 97 -0.03 3.66 5.12
CA ARG A 97 0.65 4.77 4.44
C ARG A 97 -0.13 5.27 3.24
N ILE A 98 -0.60 4.35 2.40
CA ILE A 98 -1.38 4.67 1.21
C ILE A 98 -2.73 5.30 1.62
N SER A 99 -3.35 4.85 2.72
CA SER A 99 -4.57 5.47 3.24
C SER A 99 -4.34 6.90 3.74
N ALA A 100 -3.19 7.18 4.36
CA ALA A 100 -2.83 8.54 4.75
C ALA A 100 -2.66 9.47 3.54
N LEU A 101 -2.04 8.97 2.45
CA LEU A 101 -1.96 9.70 1.18
C LEU A 101 -3.34 9.98 0.59
N ARG A 102 -4.20 8.95 0.54
CA ARG A 102 -5.59 9.09 0.09
C ARG A 102 -6.30 10.19 0.88
N ASP A 103 -6.21 10.15 2.20
CA ASP A 103 -6.94 11.08 3.06
C ASP A 103 -6.40 12.51 2.95
N PHE A 104 -5.08 12.70 2.88
CA PHE A 104 -4.50 14.03 2.68
C PHE A 104 -4.82 14.64 1.33
N ILE A 105 -4.59 13.89 0.25
CA ILE A 105 -4.84 14.35 -1.13
C ILE A 105 -6.34 14.56 -1.36
N GLY A 106 -7.18 13.71 -0.75
CA GLY A 106 -8.64 13.84 -0.77
C GLY A 106 -9.21 14.94 0.14
N GLY A 107 -8.38 15.63 0.93
CA GLY A 107 -8.80 16.71 1.82
C GLY A 107 -9.45 16.27 3.13
N ALA A 108 -9.40 15.00 3.48
CA ALA A 108 -9.90 14.43 4.74
C ALA A 108 -8.86 14.45 5.87
N LEU A 109 -7.61 14.79 5.57
CA LEU A 109 -6.52 14.91 6.54
C LEU A 109 -5.86 16.28 6.41
N THR A 110 -5.60 16.91 7.56
CA THR A 110 -4.83 18.15 7.70
C THR A 110 -3.53 17.84 8.43
N VAL A 111 -2.42 18.47 8.03
CA VAL A 111 -1.08 18.28 8.60
C VAL A 111 -0.47 19.62 8.98
N PHE A 112 0.56 19.63 9.84
CA PHE A 112 1.15 20.87 10.34
C PHE A 112 0.08 21.87 10.83
N ASP A 113 -0.87 21.36 11.61
CA ASP A 113 -2.05 22.03 12.15
C ASP A 113 -3.12 22.49 11.14
N ASP A 114 -2.76 23.16 10.04
CA ASP A 114 -3.74 23.77 9.11
C ASP A 114 -3.48 23.52 7.62
N VAL A 115 -2.42 22.79 7.26
CA VAL A 115 -2.06 22.52 5.88
C VAL A 115 -2.90 21.37 5.31
N THR A 116 -3.66 21.68 4.26
CA THR A 116 -4.39 20.68 3.44
C THR A 116 -3.73 20.56 2.08
N PHE A 117 -3.97 19.48 1.35
CA PHE A 117 -3.44 19.37 -0.03
C PHE A 117 -3.93 20.52 -0.92
N ALA A 118 -5.17 20.98 -0.72
CA ALA A 118 -5.77 22.08 -1.48
C ALA A 118 -5.18 23.46 -1.14
N SER A 119 -4.57 23.63 0.04
CA SER A 119 -3.92 24.89 0.43
C SER A 119 -2.49 25.02 -0.08
N LEU A 120 -1.91 23.95 -0.64
CA LEU A 120 -0.56 23.98 -1.20
C LEU A 120 -0.50 24.89 -2.43
N SER A 121 0.60 25.61 -2.58
CA SER A 121 0.94 26.22 -3.87
C SER A 121 1.15 25.14 -4.92
N LYS A 122 1.03 25.52 -6.20
CA LYS A 122 1.27 24.59 -7.31
C LYS A 122 2.66 23.92 -7.24
N VAL A 123 3.67 24.64 -6.77
CA VAL A 123 5.04 24.10 -6.65
C VAL A 123 5.12 23.06 -5.54
N GLU A 124 4.51 23.33 -4.40
CA GLU A 124 4.48 22.40 -3.26
C GLU A 124 3.68 21.13 -3.60
N ALA A 125 2.52 21.28 -4.22
CA ALA A 125 1.72 20.14 -4.67
C ALA A 125 2.50 19.27 -5.67
N VAL A 126 3.13 19.87 -6.69
CA VAL A 126 3.95 19.13 -7.66
C VAL A 126 5.13 18.43 -6.98
N ARG A 127 5.79 19.08 -6.02
CA ARG A 127 6.88 18.47 -5.25
C ARG A 127 6.39 17.26 -4.47
N PHE A 128 5.33 17.42 -3.69
CA PHE A 128 4.72 16.34 -2.90
C PHE A 128 4.31 15.16 -3.79
N MET A 129 3.64 15.43 -4.92
CA MET A 129 3.21 14.40 -5.85
C MET A 129 4.36 13.66 -6.53
N ARG A 130 5.55 14.26 -6.62
CA ARG A 130 6.77 13.64 -7.17
C ARG A 130 7.59 12.87 -6.15
N GLU A 131 7.24 12.92 -4.87
CA GLU A 131 7.94 12.15 -3.84
C GLU A 131 7.93 10.66 -4.22
N PRO A 132 9.07 9.96 -4.12
CA PRO A 132 9.16 8.55 -4.44
C PRO A 132 8.44 7.72 -3.37
N PHE A 133 7.67 6.74 -3.83
CA PHE A 133 7.10 5.66 -3.05
C PHE A 133 7.55 4.31 -3.66
N PRO A 134 8.69 3.79 -3.20
CA PRO A 134 9.19 2.48 -3.60
C PRO A 134 8.15 1.36 -3.46
N CYS A 135 8.14 0.47 -4.43
CA CYS A 135 7.29 -0.72 -4.48
C CYS A 135 8.16 -1.97 -4.62
N PHE A 136 7.81 -3.03 -3.90
CA PHE A 136 8.25 -4.38 -4.23
C PHE A 136 7.09 -5.14 -4.87
N GLU A 137 7.20 -5.41 -6.17
CA GLU A 137 6.26 -6.24 -6.90
C GLU A 137 6.78 -7.68 -6.87
N LEU A 138 6.00 -8.58 -6.28
CA LEU A 138 6.36 -9.99 -6.24
C LEU A 138 6.22 -10.64 -7.61
N GLU A 139 6.90 -11.77 -7.79
CA GLU A 139 6.46 -12.77 -8.76
C GLU A 139 5.03 -13.20 -8.42
N TYR A 140 4.17 -13.33 -9.43
CA TYR A 140 2.80 -13.75 -9.21
C TYR A 140 2.76 -15.15 -8.60
N THR A 141 1.92 -15.30 -7.57
CA THR A 141 1.51 -16.59 -7.04
C THR A 141 0.01 -16.58 -6.79
N ASN A 142 -0.62 -17.74 -6.98
CA ASN A 142 -2.01 -18.01 -6.63
C ASN A 142 -2.14 -18.84 -5.33
N ASP A 143 -1.06 -18.93 -4.56
CA ASP A 143 -1.04 -19.57 -3.25
C ASP A 143 -1.42 -18.54 -2.17
N GLU A 144 -2.69 -18.54 -1.77
CA GLU A 144 -3.23 -17.61 -0.78
C GLU A 144 -2.58 -17.78 0.60
N ASP A 145 -2.25 -19.01 1.00
CA ASP A 145 -1.61 -19.29 2.29
C ASP A 145 -0.19 -18.72 2.33
N ALA A 146 0.56 -18.83 1.22
CA ALA A 146 1.86 -18.18 1.09
C ALA A 146 1.77 -16.64 1.17
N LEU A 147 0.72 -16.05 0.59
CA LEU A 147 0.47 -14.61 0.64
C LEU A 147 0.07 -14.15 2.06
N LYS A 148 -0.76 -14.91 2.78
CA LYS A 148 -1.12 -14.66 4.19
C LYS A 148 0.11 -14.72 5.08
N GLU A 149 0.94 -15.75 4.93
CA GLU A 149 2.17 -15.90 5.71
C GLU A 149 3.15 -14.74 5.45
N LEU A 150 3.31 -14.33 4.19
CA LEU A 150 4.13 -13.17 3.85
C LEU A 150 3.58 -11.88 4.44
N TYR A 151 2.27 -11.65 4.32
CA TYR A 151 1.58 -10.51 4.93
C TYR A 151 1.85 -10.43 6.44
N ASN A 152 1.67 -11.55 7.15
CA ASN A 152 1.89 -11.62 8.59
C ASN A 152 3.32 -11.23 8.96
N ARG A 153 4.32 -11.72 8.22
CA ARG A 153 5.74 -11.37 8.43
C ARG A 153 6.04 -9.91 8.15
N LEU A 154 5.49 -9.34 7.08
CA LEU A 154 5.70 -7.94 6.72
C LEU A 154 5.12 -6.99 7.77
N ASN A 155 4.00 -7.38 8.40
CA ASN A 155 3.25 -6.50 9.29
C ASN A 155 3.48 -6.79 10.79
N PHE A 156 4.30 -7.79 11.17
CA PHE A 156 4.55 -8.21 12.55
C PHE A 156 5.21 -7.14 13.44
N GLY A 157 6.01 -6.22 12.86
CA GLY A 157 6.76 -5.21 13.61
C GLY A 157 6.08 -3.85 13.79
N GLY A 158 4.88 -3.65 13.23
CA GLY A 158 4.14 -2.38 13.27
C GLY A 158 3.19 -2.28 14.47
N THR A 159 2.07 -1.54 14.33
CA THR A 159 0.94 -1.66 15.26
C THR A 159 0.50 -3.11 15.31
N PRO A 160 0.63 -3.81 16.46
CA PRO A 160 0.41 -5.24 16.54
C PRO A 160 -0.99 -5.61 16.05
N HIS A 161 -1.08 -6.72 15.33
CA HIS A 161 -2.38 -7.34 15.06
C HIS A 161 -3.02 -7.78 16.37
N THR A 162 -4.33 -7.58 16.49
CA THR A 162 -5.06 -8.17 17.60
C THR A 162 -5.13 -9.70 17.41
N PRO A 163 -5.33 -10.49 18.48
CA PRO A 163 -5.46 -11.95 18.36
C PRO A 163 -6.53 -12.39 17.35
N GLU A 164 -7.63 -11.65 17.25
CA GLU A 164 -8.72 -11.91 16.30
C GLU A 164 -8.28 -11.70 14.85
N GLN A 165 -7.37 -10.76 14.60
CA GLN A 165 -6.80 -10.51 13.27
C GLN A 165 -5.78 -11.58 12.84
N LEU A 166 -5.24 -12.35 13.79
CA LEU A 166 -4.31 -13.46 13.53
C LEU A 166 -5.02 -14.82 13.36
N ALA A 167 -6.32 -14.90 13.70
CA ALA A 167 -7.11 -16.13 13.69
C ALA A 167 -8.00 -16.31 12.43
N LEU A 168 -7.87 -15.42 11.44
CA LEU A 168 -8.58 -15.41 10.14
C LEU A 168 -7.65 -15.89 9.00
#